data_AF-A0A833M2Z8-F1
#
_entry.id   AF-A0A833M2Z8-F1
#
_cell.length_a   1.000
_cell.length_b   1.000
_cell.length_c   1.000
_cell.angle_alpha   90.00
_cell.angle_beta   90.00
_cell.angle_gamma   90.00
#
_symmetry.space_group_name_H-M   'P 1'
#
loop_
_entity.id
_entity.type
_entity.pdbx_description
1 polymer ?
#
loop_
_entity_poly.entity_id
_entity_poly.type
_entity_poly.pdbx_seq_one_letter_code
_entity_poly.pdbx_strand_id
1 'polypeptide(L)'
;MVHQPDGERCCPAFSHRGWRGKRLAQSSDIVKEVKFSNGPFMPKSRRLAIISAAVVLFQLTSVPGGVARPSSTVERRQQAMKDMALAAKTIAAMFSGDVAYGKTRLREVASAFVLHSSELSVLFAGSAGSKSEADDRRIAAERKEFDEIATRLEELAVAFDRKAAQAGNEITPDMRMGSGVPGGGSLLGARPSRTEADLSDISAEHLFHMMLETCTTCHSKYRLRK
;
A
#
# COMPACT_ATOMS: atom_id res chain seq x y z
N MET A 1 2.96 -37.47 46.40
CA MET A 1 3.19 -38.19 45.12
C MET A 1 2.90 -37.23 43.99
N VAL A 2 3.97 -36.60 43.49
CA VAL A 2 3.95 -35.61 42.43
C VAL A 2 4.31 -36.37 41.15
N HIS A 3 3.41 -36.39 40.17
CA HIS A 3 3.69 -36.96 38.86
C HIS A 3 3.81 -35.82 37.84
N GLN A 4 5.05 -35.52 37.50
CA GLN A 4 5.45 -34.66 36.41
C GLN A 4 5.82 -35.57 35.23
N PRO A 5 5.28 -35.34 34.02
CA PRO A 5 5.85 -35.93 32.82
C PRO A 5 6.74 -34.92 32.10
N ASP A 6 8.01 -35.27 32.03
CA ASP A 6 9.01 -34.77 31.09
C ASP A 6 8.57 -35.04 29.65
N GLY A 7 8.82 -34.08 28.76
CA GLY A 7 8.46 -34.18 27.35
C GLY A 7 9.12 -33.13 26.46
N GLU A 8 10.39 -32.83 26.71
CA GLU A 8 11.24 -32.12 25.75
C GLU A 8 11.54 -33.02 24.53
N ARG A 9 11.09 -32.59 23.35
CA ARG A 9 11.81 -32.58 22.05
C ARG A 9 10.83 -32.75 20.90
N CYS A 10 10.69 -31.71 20.09
CA CYS A 10 10.67 -31.75 18.62
C CYS A 10 10.33 -30.34 18.09
N CYS A 11 11.34 -29.54 17.76
CA CYS A 11 11.27 -28.54 16.68
C CYS A 11 12.70 -27.99 16.43
N PRO A 12 13.20 -28.00 15.18
CA PRO A 12 14.54 -27.52 14.87
C PRO A 12 14.61 -25.99 14.89
N ALA A 13 15.77 -25.49 15.33
CA ALA A 13 16.14 -24.08 15.32
C ALA A 13 16.02 -23.46 13.92
N PHE A 14 15.27 -22.36 13.81
CA PHE A 14 15.22 -21.55 12.59
C PHE A 14 16.50 -20.71 12.50
N SER A 15 17.44 -21.17 11.67
CA SER A 15 18.72 -20.53 11.40
C SER A 15 18.53 -19.25 10.59
N HIS A 16 18.84 -18.10 11.19
CA HIS A 16 19.07 -16.83 10.49
C HIS A 16 20.36 -16.90 9.66
N ARG A 17 20.27 -17.45 8.44
CA ARG A 17 21.32 -17.33 7.41
C ARG A 17 20.68 -17.42 6.03
N GLY A 18 20.75 -16.33 5.25
CA GLY A 18 20.64 -16.43 3.79
C GLY A 18 19.73 -15.44 3.08
N TRP A 19 19.91 -14.13 3.28
CA TRP A 19 19.56 -13.15 2.25
C TRP A 19 20.84 -12.51 1.72
N ARG A 20 21.60 -13.31 0.95
CA ARG A 20 22.68 -12.81 0.08
C ARG A 20 22.11 -12.67 -1.33
N GLY A 21 22.38 -11.50 -1.90
CA GLY A 21 21.74 -11.02 -3.12
C GLY A 21 21.96 -11.86 -4.36
N LYS A 22 20.97 -11.77 -5.24
CA LYS A 22 21.17 -11.91 -6.68
C LYS A 22 21.01 -10.53 -7.29
N ARG A 23 22.16 -10.00 -7.69
CA ARG A 23 22.37 -8.88 -8.59
C ARG A 23 21.69 -9.26 -9.92
N LEU A 24 20.58 -8.61 -10.26
CA LEU A 24 20.03 -8.67 -11.62
C LEU A 24 20.50 -7.46 -12.40
N ALA A 25 20.84 -7.76 -13.65
CA ALA A 25 21.58 -6.91 -14.55
C ALA A 25 20.87 -5.59 -14.85
N GLN A 26 21.71 -4.57 -14.89
CA GLN A 26 21.54 -3.23 -15.40
C GLN A 26 21.03 -3.28 -16.86
N SER A 27 19.78 -2.88 -17.08
CA SER A 27 19.27 -2.54 -18.40
C SER A 27 19.35 -1.03 -18.55
N SER A 28 20.53 -0.56 -18.94
CA SER A 28 20.73 0.78 -19.48
C SER A 28 20.10 0.82 -20.87
N ASP A 29 18.99 1.53 -21.03
CA ASP A 29 18.66 2.19 -22.29
C ASP A 29 17.53 3.20 -22.05
N ILE A 30 17.60 4.32 -22.78
CA ILE A 30 16.62 5.42 -22.86
C ILE A 30 16.76 6.52 -21.79
N VAL A 31 17.90 7.22 -21.83
CA VAL A 31 17.92 8.68 -21.61
C VAL A 31 18.48 9.30 -22.89
N LYS A 32 17.59 9.78 -23.78
CA LYS A 32 18.01 10.62 -24.90
C LYS A 32 18.26 12.03 -24.37
N GLU A 33 19.52 12.45 -24.49
CA GLU A 33 20.01 13.81 -24.24
C GLU A 33 19.12 14.88 -24.90
N VAL A 34 18.70 15.86 -24.11
CA VAL A 34 18.29 17.18 -24.62
C VAL A 34 19.50 18.10 -24.44
N LYS A 35 20.33 18.22 -25.48
CA LYS A 35 21.40 19.23 -25.55
C LYS A 35 20.79 20.56 -25.98
N PHE A 36 20.74 21.51 -25.04
CA PHE A 36 20.61 22.94 -25.33
C PHE A 36 21.95 23.45 -25.89
N SER A 37 21.92 24.05 -27.08
CA SER A 37 23.04 24.81 -27.64
C SER A 37 22.60 26.23 -27.93
N ASN A 38 23.13 27.18 -27.16
CA ASN A 38 23.08 28.60 -27.45
C ASN A 38 24.35 29.00 -28.22
N GLY A 39 24.18 29.61 -29.39
CA GLY A 39 25.25 30.30 -30.12
C GLY A 39 24.65 31.42 -30.99
N PRO A 40 25.18 32.65 -30.97
CA PRO A 40 24.63 33.76 -31.73
C PRO A 40 25.41 34.08 -33.03
N PHE A 41 24.82 35.00 -33.79
CA PHE A 41 25.40 35.90 -34.82
C PHE A 41 25.16 35.56 -36.32
N MET A 42 24.41 36.48 -36.95
CA MET A 42 24.04 36.64 -38.38
C MET A 42 25.16 37.40 -39.16
N PRO A 43 25.03 37.79 -40.46
CA PRO A 43 24.21 37.32 -41.59
C PRO A 43 25.00 37.23 -42.94
N LYS A 44 24.40 36.66 -44.01
CA LYS A 44 24.27 37.29 -45.35
C LYS A 44 23.69 36.35 -46.43
N SER A 45 22.90 37.00 -47.28
CA SER A 45 22.57 36.70 -48.68
C SER A 45 21.26 35.96 -48.97
N ARG A 46 20.52 36.65 -49.87
CA ARG A 46 19.17 36.42 -50.36
C ARG A 46 19.10 35.16 -51.22
N ARG A 47 18.06 34.35 -51.04
CA ARG A 47 17.30 33.74 -52.14
C ARG A 47 15.83 33.67 -51.75
N LEU A 48 14.96 34.26 -52.58
CA LEU A 48 13.52 34.07 -52.51
C LEU A 48 13.21 32.59 -52.79
N ALA A 49 12.44 31.97 -51.91
CA ALA A 49 11.74 30.74 -52.18
C ALA A 49 10.31 30.90 -51.66
N ILE A 50 9.38 30.96 -52.60
CA ILE A 50 7.93 30.94 -52.39
C ILE A 50 7.61 29.58 -51.79
N ILE A 51 7.14 29.54 -50.54
CA ILE A 51 6.62 28.31 -49.92
C ILE A 51 5.15 28.55 -49.60
N SER A 52 4.35 27.79 -50.33
CA SER A 52 2.90 27.66 -50.29
C SER A 52 2.40 27.44 -48.87
N ALA A 53 1.51 28.32 -48.39
CA ALA A 53 0.80 28.12 -47.14
C ALA A 53 -0.26 27.03 -47.32
N ALA A 54 0.06 25.79 -46.93
CA ALA A 54 -0.94 24.74 -46.77
C ALA A 54 -1.70 25.00 -45.45
N VAL A 55 -2.92 25.51 -45.56
CA VAL A 55 -3.86 25.64 -44.43
C VAL A 55 -4.30 24.23 -44.04
N VAL A 56 -3.73 23.70 -42.95
CA VAL A 56 -4.18 22.43 -42.35
C VAL A 56 -5.47 22.73 -41.59
N LEU A 57 -6.61 22.31 -42.15
CA LEU A 57 -7.88 22.29 -41.43
C LEU A 57 -7.79 21.29 -40.27
N PHE A 58 -7.69 21.81 -39.05
CA PHE A 58 -7.80 21.04 -37.82
C PHE A 58 -9.27 20.65 -37.61
N GLN A 59 -9.68 19.50 -38.13
CA GLN A 59 -11.02 18.96 -37.90
C GLN A 59 -11.15 18.58 -36.42
N LEU A 60 -12.01 19.28 -35.68
CA LEU A 60 -12.44 18.87 -34.34
C LEU A 60 -13.26 17.58 -34.48
N THR A 61 -12.62 16.43 -34.30
CA THR A 61 -13.35 15.19 -34.01
C THR A 61 -13.81 15.26 -32.55
N SER A 62 -15.12 15.45 -32.33
CA SER A 62 -15.71 15.26 -31.02
C SER A 62 -15.51 13.81 -30.60
N VAL A 63 -14.71 13.58 -29.56
CA VAL A 63 -14.63 12.28 -28.90
C VAL A 63 -15.95 12.11 -28.15
N PRO A 64 -16.81 11.12 -28.48
CA PRO A 64 -17.96 10.84 -27.65
C PRO A 64 -17.44 10.47 -26.25
N GLY A 65 -17.83 11.26 -25.25
CA GLY A 65 -17.51 10.99 -23.86
C GLY A 65 -18.10 9.63 -23.47
N GLY A 66 -17.25 8.62 -23.36
CA GLY A 66 -17.62 7.34 -22.78
C GLY A 66 -18.01 7.58 -21.33
N VAL A 67 -19.30 7.50 -21.02
CA VAL A 67 -19.77 7.47 -19.63
C VAL A 67 -19.17 6.21 -19.02
N ALA A 68 -18.25 6.39 -18.05
CA ALA A 68 -17.67 5.28 -17.33
C ALA A 68 -18.80 4.43 -16.75
N ARG A 69 -18.86 3.16 -17.15
CA ARG A 69 -19.84 2.21 -16.60
C ARG A 69 -19.57 2.07 -15.09
N PRO A 70 -20.59 2.11 -14.22
CA PRO A 70 -20.38 1.91 -12.80
C PRO A 70 -19.68 0.56 -12.57
N SER A 71 -18.54 0.59 -11.91
CA SER A 71 -17.76 -0.61 -11.58
C SER A 71 -18.60 -1.55 -10.73
N SER A 72 -18.50 -2.84 -10.99
CA SER A 72 -19.12 -3.88 -10.16
C SER A 72 -18.54 -3.85 -8.73
N THR A 73 -19.31 -4.34 -7.76
CA THR A 73 -18.83 -4.47 -6.37
C THR A 73 -17.54 -5.28 -6.28
N VAL A 74 -17.38 -6.35 -7.09
CA VAL A 74 -16.14 -7.15 -7.14
C VAL A 74 -14.96 -6.29 -7.59
N GLU A 75 -15.12 -5.53 -8.68
CA GLU A 75 -14.06 -4.66 -9.19
C GLU A 75 -13.66 -3.61 -8.15
N ARG A 76 -14.63 -3.00 -7.47
CA ARG A 76 -14.37 -2.03 -6.40
C ARG A 76 -13.60 -2.64 -5.22
N ARG A 77 -14.02 -3.81 -4.73
CA ARG A 77 -13.30 -4.56 -3.67
C ARG A 77 -11.86 -4.84 -4.08
N GLN A 78 -11.66 -5.37 -5.29
CA GLN A 78 -10.34 -5.72 -5.80
C GLN A 78 -9.45 -4.49 -5.99
N GLN A 79 -10.02 -3.37 -6.45
CA GLN A 79 -9.29 -2.13 -6.61
C GLN A 79 -8.80 -1.59 -5.26
N ALA A 80 -9.71 -1.48 -4.27
CA ALA A 80 -9.34 -1.06 -2.91
C ALA A 80 -8.23 -1.94 -2.30
N MET A 81 -8.30 -3.27 -2.47
CA MET A 81 -7.25 -4.18 -2.01
C MET A 81 -5.91 -3.97 -2.72
N LYS A 82 -5.93 -3.70 -4.04
CA LYS A 82 -4.70 -3.44 -4.82
C LYS A 82 -4.04 -2.12 -4.40
N ASP A 83 -4.85 -1.09 -4.19
CA ASP A 83 -4.36 0.22 -3.80
C ASP A 83 -3.74 0.19 -2.40
N MET A 84 -4.40 -0.46 -1.43
CA MET A 84 -3.80 -0.71 -0.11
C MET A 84 -2.53 -1.57 -0.19
N ALA A 85 -2.49 -2.59 -1.04
CA ALA A 85 -1.28 -3.41 -1.21
C ALA A 85 -0.12 -2.62 -1.84
N LEU A 86 -0.40 -1.70 -2.76
CA LEU A 86 0.60 -0.81 -3.35
C LEU A 86 1.12 0.20 -2.30
N ALA A 87 0.21 0.77 -1.50
CA ALA A 87 0.57 1.64 -0.38
C ALA A 87 1.45 0.90 0.62
N ALA A 88 1.08 -0.32 1.03
CA ALA A 88 1.86 -1.16 1.93
C ALA A 88 3.29 -1.37 1.44
N LYS A 89 3.44 -1.77 0.16
CA LYS A 89 4.76 -1.99 -0.45
C LYS A 89 5.61 -0.73 -0.47
N THR A 90 4.98 0.42 -0.78
CA THR A 90 5.68 1.70 -0.81
C THR A 90 6.19 2.08 0.57
N ILE A 91 5.35 1.96 1.60
CA ILE A 91 5.73 2.26 2.99
C ILE A 91 6.85 1.32 3.46
N ALA A 92 6.72 0.01 3.21
CA ALA A 92 7.74 -0.97 3.57
C ALA A 92 9.10 -0.64 2.94
N ALA A 93 9.11 -0.28 1.66
CA ALA A 93 10.32 0.10 0.95
C ALA A 93 10.95 1.40 1.49
N MET A 94 10.14 2.36 1.97
CA MET A 94 10.67 3.57 2.61
C MET A 94 11.35 3.24 3.94
N PHE A 95 10.71 2.43 4.79
CA PHE A 95 11.31 2.03 6.07
C PHE A 95 12.52 1.11 5.88
N SER A 96 12.56 0.22 4.89
CA SER A 96 13.74 -0.60 4.59
C SER A 96 14.91 0.20 3.99
N GLY A 97 14.63 1.40 3.44
CA GLY A 97 15.62 2.20 2.72
C GLY A 97 15.81 1.77 1.26
N ASP A 98 14.95 0.90 0.73
CA ASP A 98 15.00 0.45 -0.67
C ASP A 98 14.55 1.53 -1.65
N VAL A 99 13.75 2.50 -1.19
CA VAL A 99 13.38 3.70 -1.94
C VAL A 99 13.67 4.96 -1.14
N ALA A 100 13.87 6.07 -1.84
CA ALA A 100 14.05 7.36 -1.20
C ALA A 100 12.81 7.74 -0.37
N TYR A 101 13.04 8.11 0.90
CA TYR A 101 12.00 8.62 1.77
C TYR A 101 11.52 9.99 1.29
N GLY A 102 10.21 10.23 1.39
CA GLY A 102 9.63 11.55 1.17
C GLY A 102 8.33 11.70 1.96
N LYS A 103 8.27 12.68 2.86
CA LYS A 103 7.12 12.89 3.77
C LYS A 103 5.79 13.08 3.03
N THR A 104 5.79 13.79 1.90
CA THR A 104 4.58 14.02 1.09
C THR A 104 4.07 12.69 0.53
N ARG A 105 4.99 11.84 0.05
CA ARG A 105 4.64 10.53 -0.47
C ARG A 105 4.21 9.58 0.64
N LEU A 106 4.84 9.63 1.81
CA LEU A 106 4.41 8.87 3.00
C LEU A 106 2.96 9.24 3.38
N ARG A 107 2.64 10.53 3.42
CA ARG A 107 1.29 11.02 3.71
C ARG A 107 0.28 10.58 2.66
N GLU A 108 0.62 10.69 1.38
CA GLU A 108 -0.24 10.25 0.26
C GLU A 108 -0.62 8.78 0.39
N VAL A 109 0.36 7.89 0.61
CA VAL A 109 0.10 6.46 0.76
C VAL A 109 -0.59 6.11 2.08
N ALA A 110 -0.39 6.88 3.15
CA ALA A 110 -1.12 6.73 4.40
C ALA A 110 -2.62 7.08 4.23
N SER A 111 -2.91 8.19 3.54
CA SER A 111 -4.30 8.59 3.27
C SER A 111 -5.04 7.61 2.36
N ALA A 112 -4.33 6.90 1.47
CA ALA A 112 -4.91 5.80 0.69
C ALA A 112 -5.40 4.64 1.57
N PHE A 113 -4.70 4.33 2.68
CA PHE A 113 -5.19 3.34 3.64
C PHE A 113 -6.49 3.79 4.29
N VAL A 114 -6.55 5.02 4.81
CA VAL A 114 -7.76 5.57 5.45
C VAL A 114 -8.97 5.53 4.51
N LEU A 115 -8.76 5.96 3.26
CA LEU A 115 -9.80 5.94 2.23
C LEU A 115 -10.35 4.53 2.01
N HIS A 116 -9.48 3.54 1.80
CA HIS A 116 -9.93 2.21 1.44
C HIS A 116 -10.40 1.38 2.64
N SER A 117 -9.82 1.58 3.82
CA SER A 117 -10.21 0.85 5.04
C SER A 117 -11.62 1.20 5.51
N SER A 118 -11.99 2.49 5.44
CA SER A 118 -13.31 2.98 5.87
C SER A 118 -14.45 2.47 4.97
N GLU A 119 -14.16 2.10 3.72
CA GLU A 119 -15.16 1.56 2.80
C GLU A 119 -15.37 0.04 2.94
N LEU A 120 -14.50 -0.69 3.65
CA LEU A 120 -14.48 -2.16 3.60
C LEU A 120 -15.79 -2.79 4.07
N SER A 121 -16.31 -2.36 5.22
CA SER A 121 -17.55 -2.92 5.76
C SER A 121 -18.72 -2.75 4.78
N VAL A 122 -18.76 -1.63 4.05
CA VAL A 122 -19.80 -1.37 3.04
C VAL A 122 -19.56 -2.17 1.76
N LEU A 123 -18.32 -2.18 1.25
CA LEU A 123 -17.96 -2.92 0.03
C LEU A 123 -18.27 -4.41 0.17
N PHE A 124 -18.10 -4.98 1.36
CA PHE A 124 -18.35 -6.39 1.67
C PHE A 124 -19.75 -6.67 2.23
N ALA A 125 -20.68 -5.72 2.12
CA ALA A 125 -22.10 -5.99 2.38
C ALA A 125 -22.69 -6.86 1.25
N GLY A 126 -22.93 -8.14 1.55
CA GLY A 126 -23.57 -9.09 0.65
C GLY A 126 -22.62 -9.87 -0.27
N SER A 127 -23.21 -10.77 -1.06
CA SER A 127 -22.49 -11.64 -1.98
C SER A 127 -22.25 -10.97 -3.33
N ALA A 128 -21.05 -11.10 -3.87
CA ALA A 128 -20.63 -10.54 -5.14
C ALA A 128 -20.49 -11.61 -6.26
N GLY A 129 -20.96 -12.82 -6.01
CA GLY A 129 -21.00 -13.93 -6.99
C GLY A 129 -19.63 -14.60 -7.25
N SER A 130 -19.60 -15.50 -8.24
CA SER A 130 -18.52 -16.48 -8.45
C SER A 130 -17.16 -15.93 -8.90
N LYS A 131 -17.03 -14.62 -9.18
CA LYS A 131 -15.76 -13.99 -9.59
C LYS A 131 -14.99 -13.36 -8.42
N SER A 132 -15.54 -13.44 -7.21
CA SER A 132 -14.92 -12.93 -5.98
C SER A 132 -13.97 -13.97 -5.38
N GLU A 133 -12.80 -13.52 -4.90
CA GLU A 133 -11.89 -14.34 -4.08
C GLU A 133 -12.26 -14.27 -2.59
N ALA A 134 -13.27 -13.48 -2.24
CA ALA A 134 -13.78 -13.40 -0.89
C ALA A 134 -14.73 -14.57 -0.60
N ASP A 135 -14.63 -15.15 0.58
CA ASP A 135 -15.60 -16.10 1.09
C ASP A 135 -16.84 -15.34 1.59
N ASP A 136 -17.66 -14.86 0.64
CA ASP A 136 -18.84 -14.04 0.93
C ASP A 136 -19.84 -14.76 1.87
N ARG A 137 -19.89 -16.10 1.81
CA ARG A 137 -20.73 -16.89 2.72
C ARG A 137 -20.23 -16.78 4.15
N ARG A 138 -18.92 -16.94 4.35
CA ARG A 138 -18.32 -16.81 5.68
C ARG A 138 -18.37 -15.36 6.19
N ILE A 139 -18.12 -14.37 5.33
CA ILE A 139 -18.26 -12.95 5.68
C ILE A 139 -19.69 -12.65 6.14
N ALA A 140 -20.71 -13.19 5.46
CA ALA A 140 -22.10 -13.01 5.89
C ALA A 140 -22.40 -13.72 7.22
N ALA A 141 -21.87 -14.93 7.43
CA ALA A 141 -22.08 -15.70 8.66
C ALA A 141 -21.35 -15.11 9.88
N GLU A 142 -20.17 -14.53 9.68
CA GLU A 142 -19.29 -13.96 10.72
C GLU A 142 -19.21 -12.43 10.62
N ARG A 143 -20.31 -11.79 10.21
CA ARG A 143 -20.33 -10.37 9.82
C ARG A 143 -19.79 -9.41 10.87
N LYS A 144 -20.16 -9.61 12.14
CA LYS A 144 -19.68 -8.78 13.27
C LYS A 144 -18.15 -8.81 13.37
N GLU A 145 -17.55 -9.98 13.25
CA GLU A 145 -16.11 -10.14 13.38
C GLU A 145 -15.37 -9.59 12.14
N PHE A 146 -15.94 -9.75 10.94
CA PHE A 146 -15.42 -9.09 9.74
C PHE A 146 -15.39 -7.57 9.92
N ASP A 147 -16.48 -6.99 10.41
CA ASP A 147 -16.59 -5.54 10.66
C ASP A 147 -15.60 -5.09 11.74
N GLU A 148 -15.41 -5.85 12.82
CA GLU A 148 -14.43 -5.54 13.86
C GLU A 148 -12.99 -5.52 13.32
N ILE A 149 -12.64 -6.46 12.44
CA ILE A 149 -11.32 -6.50 11.78
C ILE A 149 -11.17 -5.32 10.79
N ALA A 150 -12.21 -4.98 10.04
CA ALA A 150 -12.22 -3.85 9.12
C ALA A 150 -12.07 -2.51 9.86
N THR A 151 -12.84 -2.30 10.93
CA THR A 151 -12.74 -1.12 11.81
C THR A 151 -11.37 -1.04 12.45
N ARG A 152 -10.79 -2.16 12.91
CA ARG A 152 -9.44 -2.16 13.48
C ARG A 152 -8.38 -1.72 12.44
N LEU A 153 -8.52 -2.14 11.19
CA LEU A 153 -7.62 -1.68 10.13
C LEU A 153 -7.75 -0.16 9.91
N GLU A 154 -8.98 0.36 9.96
CA GLU A 154 -9.25 1.80 9.83
C GLU A 154 -8.66 2.61 10.98
N GLU A 155 -8.86 2.19 12.24
CA GLU A 155 -8.28 2.86 13.42
C GLU A 155 -6.76 2.93 13.32
N LEU A 156 -6.12 1.82 12.94
CA LEU A 156 -4.67 1.77 12.74
C LEU A 156 -4.22 2.68 11.58
N ALA A 157 -4.98 2.71 10.48
CA ALA A 157 -4.70 3.56 9.34
C ALA A 157 -4.81 5.05 9.69
N VAL A 158 -5.82 5.44 10.47
CA VAL A 158 -6.00 6.82 10.95
C VAL A 158 -4.86 7.23 11.89
N ALA A 159 -4.47 6.37 12.82
CA ALA A 159 -3.32 6.62 13.70
C ALA A 159 -2.00 6.74 12.91
N PHE A 160 -1.79 5.87 11.92
CA PHE A 160 -0.62 5.93 11.04
C PHE A 160 -0.61 7.19 10.18
N ASP A 161 -1.75 7.58 9.59
CA ASP A 161 -1.91 8.80 8.82
C ASP A 161 -1.56 10.03 9.67
N ARG A 162 -2.05 10.12 10.92
CA ARG A 162 -1.65 11.17 11.87
C ARG A 162 -0.14 11.25 12.08
N LYS A 163 0.54 10.11 12.27
CA LYS A 163 2.01 10.06 12.38
C LYS A 163 2.69 10.52 11.09
N ALA A 164 2.17 10.12 9.93
CA ALA A 164 2.68 10.58 8.63
C ALA A 164 2.52 12.09 8.43
N ALA A 165 1.45 12.71 8.95
CA ALA A 165 1.28 14.18 8.92
C ALA A 165 2.32 14.92 9.78
N GLN A 166 2.75 14.31 10.89
CA GLN A 166 3.70 14.90 11.83
C GLN A 166 5.16 14.60 11.45
N ALA A 167 5.39 13.74 10.45
CA ALA A 167 6.71 13.26 10.08
C ALA A 167 7.60 14.38 9.51
N GLY A 168 8.88 14.34 9.89
CA GLY A 168 9.92 15.20 9.36
C GLY A 168 10.35 14.83 7.94
N ASN A 169 11.39 15.51 7.45
CA ASN A 169 11.98 15.23 6.13
C ASN A 169 12.87 13.98 6.09
N GLU A 170 13.07 13.31 7.22
CA GLU A 170 13.86 12.09 7.37
C GLU A 170 13.12 11.08 8.25
N ILE A 171 13.43 9.79 8.11
CA ILE A 171 12.96 8.75 9.04
C ILE A 171 13.81 8.81 10.30
N THR A 172 13.21 9.27 11.39
CA THR A 172 13.86 9.42 12.69
C THR A 172 13.76 8.15 13.53
N PRO A 173 14.58 7.98 14.59
CA PRO A 173 14.50 6.83 15.49
C PRO A 173 13.14 6.63 16.17
N ASP A 174 12.37 7.70 16.43
CA ASP A 174 11.03 7.62 17.02
C ASP A 174 9.96 7.11 16.05
N MET A 175 10.19 7.23 14.73
CA MET A 175 9.33 6.60 13.73
C MET A 175 9.58 5.10 13.63
N ARG A 176 10.76 4.63 14.06
CA ARG A 176 11.15 3.23 13.98
C ARG A 176 10.49 2.39 15.05
N MET A 177 10.26 1.12 14.76
CA MET A 177 9.92 0.15 15.78
C MET A 177 11.17 -0.11 16.63
N GLY A 178 11.17 0.34 17.88
CA GLY A 178 12.25 0.05 18.82
C GLY A 178 12.30 -1.45 19.14
N SER A 179 13.51 -2.01 19.28
CA SER A 179 13.76 -3.43 19.58
C SER A 179 13.28 -3.90 20.96
N GLY A 180 12.66 -3.02 21.76
CA GLY A 180 12.22 -3.28 23.14
C GLY A 180 10.72 -3.11 23.39
N VAL A 181 9.89 -2.81 22.39
CA VAL A 181 8.43 -2.82 22.59
C VAL A 181 7.94 -4.27 22.43
N PRO A 182 7.17 -4.83 23.39
CA PRO A 182 6.58 -6.16 23.23
C PRO A 182 5.49 -6.15 22.14
N GLY A 183 5.91 -6.13 20.87
CA GLY A 183 5.07 -6.29 19.69
C GLY A 183 5.31 -7.68 19.12
N GLY A 184 4.48 -8.65 19.48
CA GLY A 184 4.63 -10.01 18.98
C GLY A 184 4.03 -11.08 19.89
N GLY A 185 2.80 -10.87 20.33
CA GLY A 185 2.02 -11.91 21.01
C GLY A 185 0.78 -12.21 20.19
N SER A 186 0.92 -13.06 19.17
CA SER A 186 -0.23 -13.69 18.54
C SER A 186 -0.81 -14.68 19.55
N LEU A 187 -1.87 -14.27 20.25
CA LEU A 187 -2.76 -15.18 20.95
C LEU A 187 -4.18 -14.74 20.60
N LEU A 188 -4.89 -15.66 19.96
CA LEU A 188 -6.31 -15.66 19.62
C LEU A 188 -7.19 -15.41 20.86
N GLY A 189 -7.12 -14.21 21.43
CA GLY A 189 -7.81 -13.83 22.65
C GLY A 189 -8.01 -12.32 22.62
N ALA A 190 -9.26 -11.92 22.48
CA ALA A 190 -9.75 -10.55 22.46
C ALA A 190 -9.04 -9.68 23.50
N ARG A 191 -8.01 -8.93 23.07
CA ARG A 191 -7.67 -7.70 23.76
C ARG A 191 -8.68 -6.65 23.32
N PRO A 192 -9.19 -5.82 24.25
CA PRO A 192 -9.97 -4.65 23.88
C PRO A 192 -9.25 -3.88 22.78
N SER A 193 -10.00 -3.30 21.84
CA SER A 193 -9.45 -2.28 20.94
C SER A 193 -8.65 -1.29 21.79
N ARG A 194 -7.40 -1.05 21.38
CA ARG A 194 -6.56 -0.03 22.00
C ARG A 194 -7.26 1.31 21.78
N THR A 195 -7.34 2.15 22.80
CA THR A 195 -7.92 3.48 22.63
C THR A 195 -7.04 4.32 21.70
N GLU A 196 -7.59 5.39 21.11
CA GLU A 196 -6.82 6.31 20.27
C GLU A 196 -5.61 6.91 21.02
N ALA A 197 -5.74 7.12 22.34
CA ALA A 197 -4.64 7.55 23.20
C ALA A 197 -3.55 6.47 23.33
N ASP A 198 -3.91 5.19 23.35
CA ASP A 198 -2.96 4.08 23.37
C ASP A 198 -2.23 3.89 22.03
N LEU A 199 -2.79 4.42 20.93
CA LEU A 199 -2.19 4.35 19.59
C LEU A 199 -1.25 5.52 19.32
N SER A 200 -1.41 6.67 19.99
CA SER A 200 -0.53 7.83 19.79
C SER A 200 0.91 7.61 20.27
N ASP A 201 1.13 6.71 21.23
CA ASP A 201 2.46 6.41 21.76
C ASP A 201 3.21 5.36 20.93
N ILE A 202 2.53 4.76 19.96
CA ILE A 202 3.12 3.74 19.07
C ILE A 202 3.86 4.44 17.92
N SER A 203 5.05 3.95 17.57
CA SER A 203 5.82 4.47 16.44
C SER A 203 5.15 4.18 15.11
N ALA A 204 5.48 4.97 14.08
CA ALA A 204 4.88 4.84 12.75
C ALA A 204 5.13 3.44 12.15
N GLU A 205 6.36 2.93 12.23
CA GLU A 205 6.71 1.60 11.73
C GLU A 205 5.95 0.50 12.49
N HIS A 206 5.75 0.63 13.81
CA HIS A 206 4.96 -0.33 14.57
C HIS A 206 3.47 -0.29 14.22
N LEU A 207 2.87 0.88 14.04
CA LEU A 207 1.49 1.00 13.51
C LEU A 207 1.37 0.31 12.14
N PHE A 208 2.33 0.53 11.25
CA PHE A 208 2.37 -0.13 9.94
C PHE A 208 2.43 -1.65 10.05
N HIS A 209 3.26 -2.19 10.93
CA HIS A 209 3.30 -3.64 11.17
C HIS A 209 1.97 -4.20 11.69
N MET A 210 1.29 -3.52 12.62
CA MET A 210 -0.04 -3.94 13.06
C MET A 210 -1.09 -3.91 11.94
N MET A 211 -0.98 -2.97 10.98
CA MET A 211 -1.84 -2.97 9.79
C MET A 211 -1.58 -4.23 8.94
N LEU A 212 -0.31 -4.62 8.73
CA LEU A 212 0.04 -5.84 7.98
C LEU A 212 -0.45 -7.13 8.68
N GLU A 213 -0.39 -7.18 10.01
CA GLU A 213 -0.94 -8.28 10.80
C GLU A 213 -2.47 -8.36 10.65
N THR A 214 -3.15 -7.21 10.62
CA THR A 214 -4.60 -7.12 10.41
C THR A 214 -4.99 -7.62 9.01
N CYS A 215 -4.22 -7.23 7.98
CA CYS A 215 -4.36 -7.77 6.62
C CYS A 215 -4.21 -9.30 6.59
N THR A 216 -3.20 -9.83 7.28
CA THR A 216 -2.94 -11.27 7.35
C THR A 216 -4.09 -12.00 8.05
N THR A 217 -4.58 -11.46 9.16
CA THR A 217 -5.71 -12.00 9.92
C THR A 217 -6.96 -12.07 9.05
N CYS A 218 -7.34 -10.95 8.41
CA CYS A 218 -8.50 -10.89 7.54
C CYS A 218 -8.39 -11.90 6.37
N HIS A 219 -7.26 -11.90 5.66
CA HIS A 219 -7.06 -12.79 4.52
C HIS A 219 -7.04 -14.27 4.92
N SER A 220 -6.50 -14.61 6.09
CA SER A 220 -6.47 -16.00 6.57
C SER A 220 -7.87 -16.58 6.78
N LYS A 221 -8.85 -15.70 7.09
CA LYS A 221 -10.20 -16.06 7.49
C LYS A 221 -11.21 -15.93 6.35
N TYR A 222 -11.17 -14.81 5.62
CA TYR A 222 -12.23 -14.40 4.70
C TYR A 222 -11.86 -14.41 3.21
N ARG A 223 -10.62 -14.78 2.87
CA ARG A 223 -10.21 -15.00 1.48
C ARG A 223 -10.18 -16.49 1.18
N LEU A 224 -10.80 -16.89 0.08
CA LEU A 224 -10.78 -18.26 -0.41
C LEU A 224 -9.33 -18.70 -0.65
N ARG A 225 -8.99 -19.90 -0.19
CA ARG A 225 -7.72 -20.56 -0.53
C ARG A 225 -7.88 -21.21 -1.91
N LYS A 226 -6.85 -21.07 -2.74
CA LYS A 226 -6.75 -21.77 -4.03
C LYS A 226 -5.89 -23.02 -3.88
#